data_AF-A0A317J1I7-F1
#
_entry.id   AF-A0A317J1I7-F1
#
_cell.length_a   1.000
_cell.length_b   1.000
_cell.length_c   1.000
_cell.angle_alpha   90.00
_cell.angle_beta   90.00
_cell.angle_gamma   90.00
#
_symmetry.space_group_name_H-M   'P 1'
#
loop_
_entity.id
_entity.type
_entity.pdbx_description
1 polymer ?
#
loop_
_entity_poly.entity_id
_entity_poly.type
_entity_poly.pdbx_seq_one_letter_code
_entity_poly.pdbx_strand_id
1 'polypeptide(L)'
;MWRAILPLFVVSVVAPAQTVLDGVYSDAQAMRGEAQYQVHCAGCHGQDLYGRAMGSLRGDKFLDRWREDSLDVLFTHIKTRMPAPAPGSLPQNAYLDILAYILQVNGFPAGKTELSAGTLDHTKLVGLDGPKPLGSNTLVQVAGCMMQSPNKTWMLSKASEPVRTRNPEEITSLELKSAEAKPAGSASFRLQNLEDLRGGFQPDAYAGHRLVAKGVLIRGAGNDRINVLVLARMAQACAE
;
A
#
# COMPACT_ATOMS: atom_id res chain seq x y z
N MET A 1 25.86 49.28 -14.68
CA MET A 1 26.06 48.12 -13.78
C MET A 1 24.74 47.37 -13.69
N TRP A 2 24.57 46.24 -14.38
CA TRP A 2 23.37 45.40 -14.29
C TRP A 2 23.79 44.02 -13.79
N ARG A 3 23.37 43.65 -12.57
CA ARG A 3 23.58 42.30 -12.03
C ARG A 3 22.44 41.41 -12.50
N ALA A 4 22.76 40.39 -13.29
CA ALA A 4 21.83 39.33 -13.64
C ALA A 4 21.61 38.42 -12.41
N ILE A 5 20.35 38.24 -12.02
CA ILE A 5 19.94 37.32 -10.96
C ILE A 5 19.49 36.03 -11.64
N LEU A 6 20.27 34.95 -11.49
CA LEU A 6 19.89 33.62 -11.95
C LEU A 6 18.89 32.99 -10.95
N PRO A 7 17.78 32.39 -11.43
CA PRO A 7 16.82 31.75 -10.54
C PRO A 7 17.40 30.43 -10.02
N LEU A 8 17.34 30.24 -8.69
CA LEU A 8 17.60 28.95 -8.07
C LEU A 8 16.40 28.03 -8.35
N PHE A 9 16.56 27.05 -9.23
CA PHE A 9 15.63 25.93 -9.33
C PHE A 9 15.95 24.93 -8.21
N VAL A 10 15.11 24.88 -7.18
CA VAL A 10 15.15 23.83 -6.17
C VAL A 10 14.53 22.58 -6.79
N VAL A 11 15.36 21.61 -7.18
CA VAL A 11 14.90 20.28 -7.58
C VAL A 11 14.69 19.47 -6.31
N SER A 12 13.42 19.24 -5.93
CA SER A 12 13.09 18.28 -4.87
C SER A 12 13.40 16.87 -5.36
N VAL A 13 14.47 16.27 -4.84
CA VAL A 13 14.76 14.84 -5.01
C VAL A 13 13.82 14.08 -4.08
N VAL A 14 12.78 13.45 -4.63
CA VAL A 14 11.98 12.47 -3.88
C VAL A 14 12.86 11.24 -3.71
N ALA A 15 13.33 10.97 -2.49
CA ALA A 15 14.07 9.75 -2.21
C ALA A 15 13.21 8.53 -2.58
N PRO A 16 13.74 7.54 -3.30
CA PRO A 16 12.99 6.32 -3.60
C PRO A 16 12.58 5.66 -2.28
N ALA A 17 11.32 5.23 -2.20
CA ALA A 17 10.80 4.54 -1.02
C ALA A 17 11.65 3.29 -0.75
N GLN A 18 12.13 3.14 0.48
CA GLN A 18 12.88 1.96 0.93
C GLN A 18 12.04 0.69 0.71
N THR A 19 12.70 -0.40 0.33
CA THR A 19 12.07 -1.70 0.14
C THR A 19 12.77 -2.76 0.96
N VAL A 20 12.12 -3.89 1.15
CA VAL A 20 12.73 -5.08 1.79
C VAL A 20 14.00 -5.59 1.09
N LEU A 21 14.24 -5.21 -0.16
CA LEU A 21 15.46 -5.57 -0.91
C LEU A 21 16.69 -4.78 -0.43
N ASP A 22 16.50 -3.70 0.32
CA ASP A 22 17.58 -2.82 0.79
C ASP A 22 18.26 -3.33 2.08
N GLY A 23 17.95 -4.55 2.53
CA GLY A 23 18.54 -5.10 3.77
C GLY A 23 17.97 -4.44 5.02
N VAL A 24 16.65 -4.53 5.21
CA VAL A 24 15.92 -3.73 6.21
C VAL A 24 15.89 -4.30 7.62
N TYR A 25 16.49 -5.47 7.82
CA TYR A 25 16.58 -6.18 9.10
C TYR A 25 17.98 -6.77 9.26
N SER A 26 18.39 -7.13 10.48
CA SER A 26 19.69 -7.79 10.72
C SER A 26 19.54 -9.30 10.91
N ASP A 27 20.59 -10.07 10.63
CA ASP A 27 20.58 -11.51 10.89
C ASP A 27 20.32 -11.83 12.38
N ALA A 28 20.94 -11.06 13.29
CA ALA A 28 20.72 -11.22 14.72
C ALA A 28 19.25 -11.00 15.11
N GLN A 29 18.57 -10.05 14.46
CA GLN A 29 17.15 -9.80 14.66
C GLN A 29 16.29 -10.96 14.17
N ALA A 30 16.57 -11.46 12.96
CA ALA A 30 15.86 -12.60 12.39
C ALA A 30 16.07 -13.88 13.23
N MET A 31 17.27 -14.12 13.76
CA MET A 31 17.54 -15.25 14.67
C MET A 31 16.71 -15.19 15.95
N ARG A 32 16.57 -14.01 16.58
CA ARG A 32 15.65 -13.85 17.71
C ARG A 32 14.20 -14.09 17.29
N GLY A 33 13.84 -13.61 16.10
CA GLY A 33 12.53 -13.80 15.50
C GLY A 33 12.16 -15.26 15.30
N GLU A 34 13.10 -16.07 14.83
CA GLU A 34 12.94 -17.51 14.69
C GLU A 34 12.58 -18.16 16.02
N ALA A 35 13.33 -17.87 17.09
CA ALA A 35 13.07 -18.42 18.41
C ALA A 35 11.66 -18.05 18.91
N GLN A 36 11.24 -16.80 18.74
CA GLN A 36 9.88 -16.35 19.09
C GLN A 36 8.81 -17.02 18.22
N TYR A 37 9.07 -17.18 16.92
CA TYR A 37 8.16 -17.83 15.98
C TYR A 37 7.92 -19.30 16.36
N GLN A 38 8.97 -20.04 16.71
CA GLN A 38 8.84 -21.45 17.09
C GLN A 38 7.95 -21.64 18.33
N VAL A 39 8.02 -20.71 19.29
CA VAL A 39 7.21 -20.77 20.52
C VAL A 39 5.77 -20.33 20.27
N HIS A 40 5.55 -19.27 19.50
CA HIS A 40 4.24 -18.58 19.46
C HIS A 40 3.44 -18.80 18.17
N CYS A 41 4.07 -19.22 17.07
CA CYS A 41 3.46 -19.21 15.74
C CYS A 41 3.50 -20.59 15.05
N ALA A 42 4.56 -21.37 15.26
CA ALA A 42 4.81 -22.62 14.53
C ALA A 42 3.72 -23.68 14.73
N GLY A 43 3.03 -23.68 15.88
CA GLY A 43 1.92 -24.61 16.15
C GLY A 43 0.77 -24.51 15.14
N CYS A 44 0.55 -23.33 14.55
CA CYS A 44 -0.48 -23.10 13.54
C CYS A 44 0.11 -22.92 12.13
N HIS A 45 1.20 -22.16 11.99
CA HIS A 45 1.78 -21.81 10.70
C HIS A 45 2.88 -22.77 10.22
N GLY A 46 3.17 -23.82 10.98
CA GLY A 46 4.20 -24.82 10.68
C GLY A 46 5.61 -24.34 11.01
N GLN A 47 6.50 -25.25 11.36
CA GLN A 47 7.89 -24.92 11.72
C GLN A 47 8.65 -24.24 10.57
N ASP A 48 8.29 -24.57 9.33
CA ASP A 48 8.90 -24.10 8.08
C ASP A 48 8.14 -22.92 7.44
N LEU A 49 7.12 -22.37 8.10
CA LEU A 49 6.25 -21.28 7.63
C LEU A 49 5.35 -21.62 6.44
N TYR A 50 5.30 -22.88 6.00
CA TYR A 50 4.47 -23.28 4.85
C TYR A 50 2.97 -23.28 5.15
N GLY A 51 2.58 -23.11 6.42
CA GLY A 51 1.25 -22.63 6.78
C GLY A 51 0.13 -23.64 6.78
N ARG A 52 0.36 -24.91 6.38
CA ARG A 52 -0.66 -25.99 6.30
C ARG A 52 -2.08 -25.46 6.02
N ALA A 53 -3.01 -25.55 6.98
CA ALA A 53 -4.39 -25.05 6.84
C ALA A 53 -4.59 -23.56 7.26
N MET A 54 -3.59 -22.94 7.90
CA MET A 54 -3.66 -21.60 8.51
C MET A 54 -3.02 -20.49 7.66
N GLY A 55 -2.60 -20.82 6.44
CA GLY A 55 -2.03 -19.88 5.47
C GLY A 55 -0.50 -19.78 5.54
N SER A 56 0.14 -19.86 4.37
CA SER A 56 1.60 -19.79 4.23
C SER A 56 2.12 -18.38 4.55
N LEU A 57 3.19 -18.33 5.35
CA LEU A 57 3.93 -17.10 5.64
C LEU A 57 5.20 -16.98 4.78
N ARG A 58 5.39 -17.88 3.82
CA ARG A 58 6.48 -17.86 2.84
C ARG A 58 6.04 -18.12 1.41
N GLY A 59 6.86 -17.69 0.46
CA GLY A 59 6.71 -17.95 -0.97
C GLY A 59 5.54 -17.19 -1.61
N ASP A 60 5.11 -17.66 -2.77
CA ASP A 60 4.19 -16.91 -3.65
C ASP A 60 2.88 -16.52 -2.96
N LYS A 61 2.29 -17.40 -2.15
CA LYS A 61 1.05 -17.08 -1.41
C LYS A 61 1.23 -15.92 -0.42
N PHE A 62 2.39 -15.84 0.22
CA PHE A 62 2.73 -14.72 1.10
C PHE A 62 2.90 -13.44 0.28
N LEU A 63 3.68 -13.51 -0.82
CA LEU A 63 3.91 -12.36 -1.69
C LEU A 63 2.62 -11.86 -2.34
N ASP A 64 1.79 -12.72 -2.92
CA ASP A 64 0.50 -12.35 -3.53
C ASP A 64 -0.40 -11.59 -2.54
N ARG A 65 -0.37 -12.05 -1.29
CA ARG A 65 -1.12 -11.41 -0.23
C ARG A 65 -0.54 -10.04 0.09
N TRP A 66 0.76 -9.91 0.35
CA TRP A 66 1.33 -8.75 1.05
C TRP A 66 2.16 -7.81 0.18
N ARG A 67 2.56 -8.22 -1.02
CA ARG A 67 3.40 -7.39 -1.90
C ARG A 67 2.73 -6.05 -2.23
N GLU A 68 3.58 -5.04 -2.32
CA GLU A 68 3.29 -3.61 -2.53
C GLU A 68 2.57 -2.90 -1.37
N ASP A 69 2.34 -3.57 -0.23
CA ASP A 69 2.05 -2.90 1.04
C ASP A 69 3.36 -2.47 1.72
N SER A 70 3.25 -1.49 2.60
CA SER A 70 4.29 -1.18 3.59
C SER A 70 4.33 -2.24 4.70
N LEU A 71 5.49 -2.41 5.33
CA LEU A 71 5.69 -3.40 6.39
C LEU A 71 4.82 -3.14 7.62
N ASP A 72 4.37 -1.90 7.86
CA ASP A 72 3.45 -1.57 8.95
C ASP A 72 2.12 -2.31 8.82
N VAL A 73 1.64 -2.56 7.59
CA VAL A 73 0.39 -3.27 7.34
C VAL A 73 0.50 -4.72 7.81
N LEU A 74 1.60 -5.39 7.44
CA LEU A 74 1.88 -6.76 7.86
C LEU A 74 2.17 -6.82 9.36
N PHE A 75 3.00 -5.92 9.88
CA PHE A 75 3.31 -5.82 11.31
C PHE A 75 2.03 -5.64 12.14
N THR A 76 1.17 -4.69 11.76
CA THR A 76 -0.10 -4.42 12.45
C THR A 76 -1.01 -5.63 12.39
N HIS A 77 -1.07 -6.33 11.25
CA HIS A 77 -1.84 -7.56 11.13
C HIS A 77 -1.36 -8.64 12.11
N ILE A 78 -0.05 -8.88 12.17
CA ILE A 78 0.53 -9.87 13.09
C ILE A 78 0.27 -9.43 14.53
N LYS A 79 0.62 -8.19 14.90
CA LYS A 79 0.49 -7.68 16.27
C LYS A 79 -0.95 -7.69 16.79
N THR A 80 -1.94 -7.41 15.95
CA THR A 80 -3.34 -7.25 16.39
C THR A 80 -4.17 -8.54 16.31
N ARG A 81 -3.70 -9.55 15.58
CA ARG A 81 -4.48 -10.79 15.34
C ARG A 81 -3.74 -12.06 15.75
N MET A 82 -2.44 -11.98 16.00
CA MET A 82 -1.61 -13.10 16.39
C MET A 82 -1.03 -12.91 17.80
N PRO A 83 -0.69 -14.01 18.48
CA PRO A 83 -1.18 -15.38 18.21
C PRO A 83 -2.72 -15.44 18.30
N ALA A 84 -3.38 -16.26 17.46
CA ALA A 84 -4.85 -16.34 17.42
C ALA A 84 -5.55 -16.51 18.79
N PRO A 85 -5.06 -17.34 19.74
CA PRO A 85 -5.68 -17.46 21.06
C PRO A 85 -5.37 -16.31 22.01
N ALA A 86 -4.36 -15.47 21.71
CA ALA A 86 -3.96 -14.35 22.54
C ALA A 86 -3.42 -13.17 21.69
N PRO A 87 -4.27 -12.50 20.88
CA PRO A 87 -3.82 -11.43 19.99
C PRO A 87 -3.14 -10.29 20.76
N GLY A 88 -1.98 -9.82 20.29
CA GLY A 88 -1.29 -8.69 20.93
C GLY A 88 -0.59 -9.03 22.24
N SER A 89 -0.46 -10.31 22.60
CA SER A 89 0.16 -10.75 23.86
C SER A 89 1.68 -10.58 23.92
N LEU A 90 2.38 -10.52 22.79
CA LEU A 90 3.83 -10.34 22.74
C LEU A 90 4.24 -8.86 22.84
N PRO A 91 5.42 -8.55 23.41
CA PRO A 91 5.97 -7.21 23.35
C PRO A 91 6.24 -6.80 21.90
N GLN A 92 6.19 -5.50 21.61
CA GLN A 92 6.39 -4.95 20.27
C GLN A 92 7.68 -5.44 19.59
N ASN A 93 8.78 -5.53 20.34
CA ASN A 93 10.08 -5.95 19.80
C ASN A 93 10.05 -7.41 19.34
N ALA A 94 9.31 -8.29 20.03
CA ALA A 94 9.15 -9.67 19.59
C ALA A 94 8.40 -9.76 18.24
N TYR A 95 7.41 -8.90 17.99
CA TYR A 95 6.76 -8.84 16.68
C TYR A 95 7.68 -8.31 15.57
N LEU A 96 8.56 -7.34 15.87
CA LEU A 96 9.57 -6.86 14.92
C LEU A 96 10.57 -7.97 14.59
N ASP A 97 11.04 -8.69 15.60
CA ASP A 97 11.93 -9.82 15.45
C ASP A 97 11.27 -10.93 14.60
N ILE A 98 10.01 -11.32 14.90
CA ILE A 98 9.25 -12.29 14.10
C ILE A 98 9.08 -11.82 12.65
N LEU A 99 8.80 -10.54 12.42
CA LEU A 99 8.68 -9.98 11.08
C LEU A 99 10.00 -10.08 10.32
N ALA A 100 11.14 -9.76 10.96
CA ALA A 100 12.46 -9.93 10.38
C ALA A 100 12.73 -11.39 9.97
N TYR A 101 12.35 -12.35 10.82
CA TYR A 101 12.45 -13.77 10.48
C TYR A 101 11.58 -14.17 9.30
N ILE A 102 10.33 -13.68 9.21
CA ILE A 102 9.47 -13.91 8.04
C ILE A 102 10.13 -13.35 6.78
N LEU A 103 10.77 -12.18 6.83
CA LEU A 103 11.49 -11.62 5.69
C LEU A 103 12.67 -12.52 5.29
N GLN A 104 13.45 -12.99 6.26
CA GLN A 104 14.58 -13.90 6.04
C GLN A 104 14.17 -15.20 5.36
N VAL A 105 13.11 -15.86 5.83
CA VAL A 105 12.61 -17.11 5.24
C VAL A 105 12.08 -16.90 3.82
N ASN A 106 11.64 -15.70 3.48
CA ASN A 106 11.24 -15.32 2.13
C ASN A 106 12.42 -14.92 1.22
N GLY A 107 13.65 -15.00 1.72
CA GLY A 107 14.87 -14.77 0.93
C GLY A 107 15.25 -13.30 0.74
N PHE A 108 14.61 -12.37 1.46
CA PHE A 108 15.01 -10.97 1.43
C PHE A 108 16.37 -10.80 2.13
N PRO A 109 17.29 -9.98 1.59
CA PRO A 109 18.63 -9.84 2.14
C PRO A 109 18.58 -9.23 3.54
N ALA A 110 19.49 -9.65 4.42
CA ALA A 110 19.77 -8.96 5.67
C ALA A 110 20.68 -7.74 5.42
N GLY A 111 20.54 -6.72 6.25
CA GLY A 111 21.43 -5.56 6.31
C GLY A 111 22.08 -5.40 7.68
N LYS A 112 22.59 -4.20 7.93
CA LYS A 112 23.40 -3.89 9.13
C LYS A 112 22.58 -3.34 10.30
N THR A 113 21.35 -2.93 10.05
CA THR A 113 20.48 -2.28 11.05
C THR A 113 19.27 -3.15 11.34
N GLU A 114 18.82 -3.13 12.58
CA GLU A 114 17.57 -3.78 12.94
C GLU A 114 16.37 -3.03 12.36
N LEU A 115 15.35 -3.79 11.93
CA LEU A 115 14.05 -3.29 11.58
C LEU A 115 13.42 -2.63 12.81
N SER A 116 12.97 -1.39 12.67
CA SER A 116 12.39 -0.60 13.76
C SER A 116 10.97 -0.19 13.43
N ALA A 117 10.16 0.07 14.46
CA ALA A 117 8.79 0.55 14.26
C ALA A 117 8.73 1.86 13.46
N GLY A 118 9.76 2.71 13.56
CA GLY A 118 9.83 3.99 12.87
C GLY A 118 10.08 3.89 11.37
N THR A 119 10.44 2.71 10.85
CA THR A 119 10.71 2.51 9.42
C THR A 119 9.64 1.69 8.69
N LEU A 120 8.68 1.12 9.42
CA LEU A 120 7.70 0.18 8.86
C LEU A 120 6.77 0.82 7.83
N ASP A 121 6.33 2.06 8.05
CA ASP A 121 5.34 2.75 7.23
C ASP A 121 5.88 3.21 5.86
N HIS A 122 7.20 3.35 5.75
CA HIS A 122 7.89 3.74 4.51
C HIS A 122 8.80 2.65 3.93
N THR A 123 8.80 1.45 4.52
CA THR A 123 9.45 0.26 3.95
C THR A 123 8.43 -0.60 3.22
N LYS A 124 8.53 -0.72 1.90
CA LYS A 124 7.63 -1.56 1.10
C LYS A 124 8.08 -3.02 1.04
N LEU A 125 7.13 -3.93 1.21
CA LEU A 125 7.32 -5.34 0.87
C LEU A 125 7.12 -5.52 -0.63
N VAL A 126 8.15 -5.97 -1.35
CA VAL A 126 8.12 -6.23 -2.78
C VAL A 126 8.53 -7.67 -3.07
N GLY A 127 8.44 -8.12 -4.32
CA GLY A 127 9.02 -9.42 -4.70
C GLY A 127 10.55 -9.35 -4.77
N LEU A 128 11.22 -10.50 -4.82
CA LEU A 128 12.67 -10.56 -5.08
C LEU A 128 13.05 -9.99 -6.45
N ASP A 129 12.07 -9.91 -7.35
CA ASP A 129 12.14 -9.29 -8.67
C ASP A 129 11.77 -7.79 -8.67
N GLY A 130 11.65 -7.18 -7.49
CA GLY A 130 11.41 -5.75 -7.31
C GLY A 130 9.93 -5.35 -7.26
N PRO A 131 9.67 -4.02 -7.16
CA PRO A 131 8.33 -3.48 -7.22
C PRO A 131 7.66 -3.79 -8.55
N LYS A 132 6.37 -4.15 -8.53
CA LYS A 132 5.56 -4.25 -9.76
C LYS A 132 4.24 -3.52 -9.60
N PRO A 133 3.66 -3.01 -10.70
CA PRO A 133 2.31 -2.47 -10.67
C PRO A 133 1.31 -3.47 -10.09
N LEU A 134 0.32 -2.97 -9.33
CA LEU A 134 -0.75 -3.80 -8.79
C LEU A 134 -1.52 -4.49 -9.91
N GLY A 135 -1.78 -5.78 -9.75
CA GLY A 135 -2.51 -6.59 -10.72
C GLY A 135 -4.01 -6.30 -10.73
N SER A 136 -4.69 -6.84 -11.74
CA SER A 136 -6.16 -6.82 -11.82
C SER A 136 -6.78 -7.56 -10.62
N ASN A 137 -8.03 -7.22 -10.27
CA ASN A 137 -8.78 -7.72 -9.12
C ASN A 137 -8.18 -7.35 -7.75
N THR A 138 -7.35 -6.31 -7.69
CA THR A 138 -6.80 -5.78 -6.44
C THR A 138 -7.67 -4.66 -5.90
N LEU A 139 -7.97 -4.68 -4.60
CA LEU A 139 -8.58 -3.54 -3.93
C LEU A 139 -7.56 -2.42 -3.80
N VAL A 140 -7.88 -1.26 -4.37
CA VAL A 140 -6.99 -0.10 -4.42
C VAL A 140 -7.68 1.18 -3.99
N GLN A 141 -6.86 2.15 -3.62
CA GLN A 141 -7.20 3.56 -3.52
C GLN A 141 -6.44 4.31 -4.61
N VAL A 142 -7.14 5.21 -5.30
CA VAL A 142 -6.57 6.17 -6.24
C VAL A 142 -7.12 7.56 -5.95
N ALA A 143 -6.26 8.56 -5.95
CA ALA A 143 -6.65 9.97 -5.94
C ALA A 143 -6.40 10.59 -7.31
N GLY A 144 -7.33 11.38 -7.84
CA GLY A 144 -7.23 12.00 -9.15
C GLY A 144 -8.35 13.01 -9.41
N CYS A 145 -8.40 13.50 -10.64
CA CYS A 145 -9.32 14.53 -11.09
C CYS A 145 -10.50 13.95 -11.83
N MET A 146 -11.70 14.18 -11.30
CA MET A 146 -12.92 13.72 -11.94
C MET A 146 -13.17 14.51 -13.22
N MET A 147 -13.24 13.80 -14.33
CA MET A 147 -13.56 14.38 -15.63
C MET A 147 -14.40 13.42 -16.45
N GLN A 148 -15.09 13.97 -17.45
CA GLN A 148 -15.77 13.18 -18.45
C GLN A 148 -14.93 13.19 -19.74
N SER A 149 -14.64 12.01 -20.28
CA SER A 149 -14.02 11.88 -21.59
C SER A 149 -15.00 12.25 -22.72
N PRO A 150 -14.53 12.49 -23.96
CA PRO A 150 -15.40 12.85 -25.09
C PRO A 150 -16.51 11.84 -25.39
N ASN A 151 -16.31 10.56 -25.06
CA ASN A 151 -17.31 9.49 -25.20
C ASN A 151 -18.23 9.37 -23.97
N LYS A 152 -18.37 10.42 -23.17
CA LYS A 152 -19.24 10.49 -21.98
C LYS A 152 -18.92 9.49 -20.88
N THR A 153 -17.68 9.02 -20.79
CA THR A 153 -17.24 8.11 -19.72
C THR A 153 -16.61 8.90 -18.58
N TRP A 154 -17.00 8.59 -17.35
CA TRP A 154 -16.39 9.20 -16.16
C TRP A 154 -15.03 8.59 -15.86
N MET A 155 -14.07 9.45 -15.54
CA MET A 155 -12.68 9.06 -15.30
C MET A 155 -12.06 9.87 -14.16
N LEU A 156 -11.06 9.28 -13.52
CA LEU A 156 -10.03 10.04 -12.79
C LEU A 156 -8.83 10.24 -13.72
N SER A 157 -8.51 11.50 -14.04
CA SER A 157 -7.28 11.91 -14.72
C SER A 157 -6.27 12.47 -13.73
N LYS A 158 -5.03 12.75 -14.17
CA LYS A 158 -3.92 13.18 -13.31
C LYS A 158 -3.83 12.32 -12.02
N ALA A 159 -4.14 11.03 -12.16
CA ALA A 159 -4.38 10.14 -11.04
C ALA A 159 -3.06 9.60 -10.49
N SER A 160 -3.01 9.46 -9.17
CA SER A 160 -1.94 8.74 -8.47
C SER A 160 -1.87 7.27 -8.89
N GLU A 161 -0.69 6.68 -8.75
CA GLU A 161 -0.54 5.24 -8.86
C GLU A 161 -1.45 4.51 -7.86
N PRO A 162 -2.11 3.40 -8.26
CA PRO A 162 -2.97 2.65 -7.36
C PRO A 162 -2.18 2.15 -6.15
N VAL A 163 -2.68 2.45 -4.96
CA VAL A 163 -2.14 1.93 -3.70
C VAL A 163 -3.13 0.89 -3.17
N ARG A 164 -2.65 -0.26 -2.71
CA ARG A 164 -3.54 -1.30 -2.16
C ARG A 164 -4.29 -0.74 -0.95
N THR A 165 -5.56 -1.09 -0.81
CA THR A 165 -6.34 -0.80 0.39
C THR A 165 -6.83 -2.08 1.04
N ARG A 166 -6.82 -2.10 2.38
CA ARG A 166 -7.38 -3.19 3.21
C ARG A 166 -8.73 -2.84 3.82
N ASN A 167 -9.19 -1.59 3.68
CA ASN A 167 -10.49 -1.11 4.10
C ASN A 167 -11.19 -0.43 2.91
N PRO A 168 -11.89 -1.19 2.05
CA PRO A 168 -12.45 -0.65 0.82
C PRO A 168 -13.83 0.00 0.99
N GLU A 169 -14.46 -0.13 2.16
CA GLU A 169 -15.87 0.25 2.38
C GLU A 169 -16.03 1.74 2.73
N GLU A 170 -15.00 2.35 3.30
CA GLU A 170 -15.01 3.74 3.74
C GLU A 170 -13.69 4.44 3.40
N ILE A 171 -13.72 5.77 3.42
CA ILE A 171 -12.53 6.62 3.33
C ILE A 171 -12.44 7.41 4.63
N THR A 172 -11.45 7.10 5.44
CA THR A 172 -11.25 7.77 6.73
C THR A 172 -10.73 9.19 6.54
N SER A 173 -10.89 10.04 7.56
CA SER A 173 -10.37 11.41 7.53
C SER A 173 -8.85 11.48 7.40
N LEU A 174 -8.12 10.49 7.95
CA LEU A 174 -6.67 10.39 7.81
C LEU A 174 -6.27 10.00 6.39
N GLU A 175 -6.96 9.05 5.77
CA GLU A 175 -6.72 8.66 4.38
C GLU A 175 -7.03 9.82 3.42
N LEU A 176 -8.10 10.58 3.67
CA LEU A 176 -8.45 11.75 2.89
C LEU A 176 -7.35 12.82 2.97
N LYS A 177 -6.90 13.19 4.19
CA LYS A 177 -5.78 14.12 4.40
C LYS A 177 -4.49 13.64 3.74
N SER A 178 -4.20 12.35 3.83
CA SER A 178 -3.02 11.75 3.21
C SER A 178 -3.09 11.77 1.68
N ALA A 179 -4.28 11.58 1.10
CA ALA A 179 -4.51 11.72 -0.33
C ALA A 179 -4.35 13.18 -0.79
N GLU A 180 -4.81 14.14 0.02
CA GLU A 180 -4.70 15.59 -0.27
C GLU A 180 -3.25 16.07 -0.27
N ALA A 181 -2.43 15.57 0.65
CA ALA A 181 -1.01 15.90 0.72
C ALA A 181 -0.19 15.35 -0.46
N LYS A 182 -0.69 14.32 -1.17
CA LYS A 182 0.01 13.76 -2.32
C LYS A 182 -0.11 14.68 -3.54
N PRO A 183 0.95 14.84 -4.34
CA PRO A 183 0.87 15.56 -5.60
C PRO A 183 -0.06 14.83 -6.60
N ALA A 184 -0.45 15.54 -7.66
CA ALA A 184 -1.13 14.92 -8.79
C ALA A 184 -0.22 13.86 -9.44
N GLY A 185 -0.81 12.77 -9.92
CA GLY A 185 -0.08 11.75 -10.66
C GLY A 185 -0.27 11.90 -12.18
N SER A 186 0.17 10.89 -12.92
CA SER A 186 0.10 10.84 -14.39
C SER A 186 -0.87 9.79 -14.93
N ALA A 187 -1.41 8.93 -14.07
CA ALA A 187 -2.29 7.84 -14.50
C ALA A 187 -3.69 8.35 -14.86
N SER A 188 -4.47 7.49 -15.50
CA SER A 188 -5.89 7.74 -15.78
C SER A 188 -6.68 6.45 -15.63
N PHE A 189 -7.84 6.53 -14.98
CA PHE A 189 -8.69 5.37 -14.72
C PHE A 189 -10.13 5.68 -15.06
N ARG A 190 -10.78 4.81 -15.85
CA ARG A 190 -12.24 4.87 -15.99
C ARG A 190 -12.90 4.46 -14.68
N LEU A 191 -14.01 5.10 -14.35
CA LEU A 191 -14.83 4.75 -13.21
C LEU A 191 -16.04 3.94 -13.66
N GLN A 192 -16.32 2.86 -12.94
CA GLN A 192 -17.51 2.03 -13.14
C GLN A 192 -18.26 1.86 -11.83
N ASN A 193 -19.53 1.44 -11.92
CA ASN A 193 -20.42 1.20 -10.79
C ASN A 193 -20.68 2.48 -9.97
N LEU A 194 -20.68 3.65 -10.63
CA LEU A 194 -21.00 4.91 -9.96
C LEU A 194 -22.48 4.98 -9.57
N GLU A 195 -23.33 4.32 -10.36
CA GLU A 195 -24.75 4.12 -10.15
C GLU A 195 -25.08 3.25 -8.92
N ASP A 196 -24.16 2.36 -8.53
CA ASP A 196 -24.32 1.46 -7.39
C ASP A 196 -23.93 2.14 -6.05
N LEU A 197 -23.37 3.35 -6.12
CA LEU A 197 -22.93 4.07 -4.93
C LEU A 197 -24.13 4.52 -4.09
N ARG A 198 -24.03 4.28 -2.78
CA ARG A 198 -25.08 4.64 -1.81
C ARG A 198 -25.37 6.14 -1.85
N GLY A 199 -26.64 6.50 -1.69
CA GLY A 199 -27.09 7.89 -1.58
C GLY A 199 -27.36 8.59 -2.91
N GLY A 200 -27.48 7.84 -4.03
CA GLY A 200 -27.85 8.41 -5.32
C GLY A 200 -26.77 9.33 -5.89
N PHE A 201 -25.54 8.81 -5.95
CA PHE A 201 -24.39 9.58 -6.42
C PHE A 201 -24.64 10.19 -7.81
N GLN A 202 -24.40 11.50 -7.94
CA GLN A 202 -24.56 12.25 -9.19
C GLN A 202 -23.19 12.69 -9.71
N PRO A 203 -22.60 11.98 -10.69
CA PRO A 203 -21.24 12.24 -11.17
C PRO A 203 -21.02 13.67 -11.68
N ASP A 204 -22.04 14.27 -12.32
CA ASP A 204 -21.96 15.63 -12.87
C ASP A 204 -21.62 16.68 -11.80
N ALA A 205 -22.11 16.50 -10.56
CA ALA A 205 -21.80 17.39 -9.43
C ALA A 205 -20.34 17.33 -8.97
N TYR A 206 -19.59 16.32 -9.44
CA TYR A 206 -18.19 16.11 -9.10
C TYR A 206 -17.23 16.41 -10.25
N ALA A 207 -17.72 16.82 -11.42
CA ALA A 207 -16.88 17.19 -12.55
C ALA A 207 -15.91 18.33 -12.19
N GLY A 208 -14.61 18.15 -12.48
CA GLY A 208 -13.56 19.10 -12.14
C GLY A 208 -13.09 19.06 -10.68
N HIS A 209 -13.74 18.26 -9.83
CA HIS A 209 -13.29 18.07 -8.46
C HIS A 209 -12.22 16.98 -8.36
N ARG A 210 -11.28 17.19 -7.42
CA ARG A 210 -10.33 16.15 -7.03
C ARG A 210 -11.03 15.17 -6.11
N LEU A 211 -10.95 13.89 -6.42
CA LEU A 211 -11.56 12.81 -5.66
C LEU A 211 -10.49 11.82 -5.22
N VAL A 212 -10.77 11.15 -4.11
CA VAL A 212 -10.18 9.86 -3.79
C VAL A 212 -11.25 8.80 -3.95
N ALA A 213 -10.93 7.72 -4.67
CA ALA A 213 -11.80 6.59 -4.91
C ALA A 213 -11.13 5.31 -4.41
N LYS A 214 -11.91 4.45 -3.76
CA LYS A 214 -11.53 3.06 -3.47
C LYS A 214 -12.39 2.12 -4.27
N GLY A 215 -11.78 1.04 -4.75
CA GLY A 215 -12.48 0.07 -5.57
C GLY A 215 -11.60 -1.06 -6.04
N VAL A 216 -12.13 -1.89 -6.93
CA VAL A 216 -11.39 -2.99 -7.55
C VAL A 216 -10.71 -2.48 -8.81
N LEU A 217 -9.38 -2.57 -8.86
CA LEU A 217 -8.58 -2.28 -10.04
C LEU A 217 -8.78 -3.37 -11.09
N ILE A 218 -9.15 -2.99 -12.31
CA ILE A 218 -9.17 -3.88 -13.45
C ILE A 218 -8.21 -3.34 -14.50
N ARG A 219 -7.18 -4.12 -14.80
CA ARG A 219 -6.17 -3.77 -15.80
C ARG A 219 -6.68 -4.11 -17.20
N GLY A 220 -6.47 -3.21 -18.15
CA GLY A 220 -6.81 -3.41 -19.56
C GLY A 220 -5.78 -2.79 -20.48
N ALA A 221 -5.66 -3.26 -21.72
CA ALA A 221 -4.70 -2.72 -22.69
C ALA A 221 -4.99 -1.24 -23.00
N GLY A 222 -4.35 -0.33 -22.26
CA GLY A 222 -4.58 1.12 -22.32
C GLY A 222 -5.92 1.57 -21.75
N ASN A 223 -6.60 0.73 -20.96
CA ASN A 223 -8.00 0.98 -20.59
C ASN A 223 -8.32 0.59 -19.14
N ASP A 224 -7.37 0.85 -18.25
CA ASP A 224 -7.49 0.59 -16.81
C ASP A 224 -8.74 1.27 -16.23
N ARG A 225 -9.40 0.57 -15.32
CA ARG A 225 -10.63 1.02 -14.68
C ARG A 225 -10.64 0.66 -13.21
N ILE A 226 -11.40 1.43 -12.44
CA ILE A 226 -11.76 1.14 -11.06
C ILE A 226 -13.26 0.86 -11.02
N ASN A 227 -13.62 -0.35 -10.58
CA ASN A 227 -15.00 -0.63 -10.15
C ASN A 227 -15.15 0.00 -8.76
N VAL A 228 -15.81 1.15 -8.69
CA VAL A 228 -15.82 2.00 -7.51
C VAL A 228 -16.70 1.39 -6.42
N LEU A 229 -16.21 1.40 -5.18
CA LEU A 229 -16.97 0.98 -4.00
C LEU A 229 -17.32 2.18 -3.11
N VAL A 230 -16.39 3.13 -3.01
CA VAL A 230 -16.59 4.40 -2.29
C VAL A 230 -15.71 5.48 -2.90
N LEU A 231 -16.17 6.72 -2.85
CA LEU A 231 -15.40 7.89 -3.23
C LEU A 231 -15.67 9.03 -2.26
N ALA A 232 -14.74 9.97 -2.18
CA ALA A 232 -14.90 11.21 -1.44
C ALA A 232 -14.26 12.36 -2.20
N ARG A 233 -14.91 13.53 -2.14
CA ARG A 233 -14.34 14.77 -2.64
C ARG A 233 -13.26 15.28 -1.68
N MET A 234 -12.18 15.75 -2.27
CA MET A 234 -11.08 16.40 -1.58
C MET A 234 -11.29 17.92 -1.56
N ALA A 235 -10.73 18.60 -0.56
CA ALA A 235 -10.87 20.05 -0.41
C ALA A 235 -10.23 20.81 -1.58
N GLN A 236 -9.11 20.32 -2.09
CA GLN A 236 -8.41 20.92 -3.23
C GLN A 236 -9.14 20.63 -4.54
N ALA A 237 -9.32 21.67 -5.36
CA ALA A 237 -9.78 21.50 -6.73
C ALA A 237 -8.70 20.84 -7.59
N CYS A 238 -9.09 20.37 -8.78
CA CYS A 238 -8.13 20.02 -9.80
C CYS A 238 -7.37 21.26 -10.24
N ALA A 239 -6.05 21.21 -10.18
CA ALA A 239 -5.22 22.21 -10.85
C ALA A 239 -5.49 22.12 -12.36
N GLU A 240 -5.67 23.29 -13.00
CA GLU A 240 -5.81 23.41 -14.46
C GLU A 240 -4.62 22.75 -15.19
#